data_AF-A0A1L8U223-F1
#
_entry.id   AF-A0A1L8U223-F1
#
_cell.length_a   1.000
_cell.length_b   1.000
_cell.length_c   1.000
_cell.angle_alpha   90.00
_cell.angle_beta   90.00
_cell.angle_gamma   90.00
#
_symmetry.space_group_name_H-M   'P 1'
#
loop_
_entity.id
_entity.type
_entity.pdbx_description
1 polymer ?
#
loop_
_entity_poly.entity_id
_entity_poly.type
_entity_poly.pdbx_seq_one_letter_code
_entity_poly.pdbx_strand_id
1 'polypeptide(L)'
;MPDLVKFVLVILVIWVIYQLVTSVLFSLSQKAVKKRLKSNKMTDQQLVNLYHSVAKSNQYNTMQAIFSYGIFYKSHEKQSNEVYKLYRDEMEKRNLL
;
A
#
# COMPACT_ATOMS: atom_id res chain seq x y z
N MET A 1 -30.77 -24.96 -2.00
CA MET A 1 -30.51 -23.69 -1.27
C MET A 1 -29.32 -23.74 -0.30
N PRO A 2 -28.99 -24.85 0.42
CA PRO A 2 -27.82 -24.86 1.31
C PRO A 2 -26.48 -24.79 0.55
N ASP A 3 -26.44 -25.24 -0.71
CA ASP A 3 -25.22 -25.24 -1.53
C ASP A 3 -24.77 -23.84 -1.95
N LEU A 4 -25.73 -22.93 -2.19
CA LEU A 4 -25.45 -21.51 -2.46
C LEU A 4 -24.86 -20.81 -1.23
N VAL A 5 -25.39 -21.12 -0.04
CA VAL A 5 -24.88 -20.54 1.22
C VAL A 5 -23.46 -21.03 1.50
N LYS A 6 -23.17 -22.32 1.30
CA LYS A 6 -21.81 -22.88 1.41
C LYS A 6 -20.85 -22.25 0.40
N PHE A 7 -21.29 -22.04 -0.84
CA PHE A 7 -20.48 -21.40 -1.89
C PHE A 7 -20.11 -19.96 -1.54
N VAL A 8 -21.07 -19.16 -1.05
CA VAL A 8 -20.82 -17.79 -0.59
C VAL A 8 -19.85 -17.76 0.60
N LEU A 9 -19.98 -18.72 1.52
CA LEU A 9 -19.06 -18.86 2.66
C LEU A 9 -17.62 -19.14 2.22
N VAL A 10 -17.41 -20.00 1.23
CA VAL A 10 -16.08 -20.29 0.69
C VAL A 10 -15.46 -19.05 0.05
N ILE A 11 -16.23 -18.28 -0.71
CA ILE A 11 -15.76 -17.02 -1.32
C ILE A 11 -15.35 -16.02 -0.23
N LEU A 12 -16.14 -15.88 0.83
CA LEU A 12 -15.82 -15.01 1.96
C LEU A 12 -14.52 -15.41 2.66
N VAL A 13 -14.31 -16.71 2.88
CA VAL A 13 -13.07 -17.21 3.50
C VAL A 13 -11.85 -16.92 2.63
N ILE A 14 -11.94 -17.16 1.32
CA ILE A 14 -10.86 -16.85 0.37
C ILE A 14 -10.56 -15.34 0.36
N TRP A 15 -11.60 -14.50 0.41
CA TRP A 15 -11.45 -13.05 0.43
C TRP A 15 -10.76 -12.55 1.70
N VAL A 16 -11.09 -13.12 2.87
CA VAL A 16 -10.42 -12.81 4.14
C VAL A 16 -8.96 -13.26 4.12
N ILE A 17 -8.65 -14.45 3.59
CA ILE A 17 -7.27 -14.92 3.46
C ILE A 17 -6.47 -14.00 2.53
N TYR A 18 -7.06 -13.59 1.40
CA TYR A 18 -6.44 -12.64 0.47
C TYR A 18 -6.10 -11.31 1.15
N GLN A 19 -7.01 -10.78 1.98
CA GLN A 19 -6.77 -9.57 2.76
C GLN A 19 -5.63 -9.72 3.78
N LEU A 20 -5.55 -10.85 4.47
CA LEU A 20 -4.47 -11.12 5.41
C LEU A 20 -3.11 -11.20 4.70
N VAL A 21 -3.04 -11.92 3.58
CA VAL A 21 -1.81 -12.05 2.78
C VAL A 21 -1.35 -10.70 2.25
N THR A 22 -2.27 -9.91 1.69
CA THR A 22 -1.95 -8.58 1.17
C THR A 22 -1.49 -7.63 2.27
N SER A 23 -2.11 -7.64 3.46
CA SER A 23 -1.66 -6.84 4.60
C SER A 23 -0.25 -7.21 5.07
N VAL A 24 0.09 -8.50 5.12
CA VAL A 24 1.43 -8.96 5.51
C VAL A 24 2.46 -8.54 4.46
N LEU A 25 2.18 -8.78 3.18
CA LEU A 25 3.06 -8.37 2.07
C LEU A 25 3.29 -6.86 2.05
N PHE A 26 2.27 -6.06 2.34
CA PHE A 26 2.39 -4.60 2.37
C PHE A 26 3.29 -4.15 3.52
N SER A 27 3.15 -4.74 4.72
CA SER A 27 4.02 -4.44 5.86
C SER A 27 5.49 -4.79 5.59
N LEU A 28 5.75 -5.89 4.88
CA LEU A 28 7.09 -6.30 4.45
C LEU A 28 7.65 -5.34 3.39
N SER A 29 6.81 -4.94 2.43
CA SER A 29 7.15 -3.96 1.39
C SER A 29 7.54 -2.61 2.01
N GLN A 30 6.81 -2.13 3.01
CA GLN A 30 7.17 -0.90 3.74
C GLN A 30 8.54 -1.00 4.40
N LYS A 31 8.84 -2.12 5.07
CA LYS A 31 10.16 -2.32 5.68
C LYS A 31 11.26 -2.33 4.62
N ALA A 32 11.01 -2.94 3.46
CA ALA A 32 11.95 -2.95 2.35
C ALA A 32 12.17 -1.54 1.77
N VAL A 33 11.10 -0.76 1.57
CA VAL A 33 11.16 0.64 1.11
C VAL A 33 11.94 1.51 2.09
N LYS A 34 11.62 1.44 3.39
CA LYS A 34 12.34 2.17 4.44
C LYS A 34 13.82 1.80 4.50
N LYS A 35 14.16 0.53 4.29
CA LYS A 35 15.55 0.04 4.22
C LYS A 35 16.26 0.54 2.96
N ARG A 36 15.59 0.56 1.80
CA ARG A 36 16.14 1.09 0.54
C ARG A 36 16.38 2.60 0.61
N LEU A 37 15.45 3.35 1.19
CA LEU A 37 15.58 4.80 1.43
C LEU A 37 16.76 5.11 2.36
N LYS A 38 16.87 4.43 3.50
CA LYS A 38 18.02 4.58 4.43
C LYS A 38 19.36 4.17 3.83
N SER A 39 19.36 3.24 2.87
CA SER A 39 20.57 2.75 2.23
C SER A 39 21.20 3.75 1.25
N ASN A 40 20.56 4.90 0.99
CA ASN A 40 20.98 5.91 0.00
C ASN A 40 21.22 5.35 -1.42
N LYS A 41 20.76 4.12 -1.71
CA LYS A 41 20.96 3.42 -2.99
C LYS A 41 19.94 3.80 -4.06
N MET A 42 19.06 4.75 -3.76
CA MET A 42 18.01 5.18 -4.69
C MET A 42 18.46 6.45 -5.41
N THR A 43 18.45 6.41 -6.73
CA THR A 43 18.80 7.58 -7.56
C THR A 43 17.67 8.61 -7.51
N ASP A 44 18.00 9.86 -7.80
CA ASP A 44 17.04 10.97 -7.73
C ASP A 44 15.86 10.78 -8.69
N GLN A 45 16.11 10.26 -9.91
CA GLN A 45 15.05 9.88 -10.85
C GLN A 45 14.13 8.79 -10.30
N GLN A 46 14.69 7.78 -9.61
CA GLN A 46 13.87 6.73 -9.01
C GLN A 46 13.03 7.27 -7.86
N LEU A 47 13.57 8.20 -7.07
CA LEU A 47 12.87 8.87 -5.98
C LEU A 47 11.69 9.70 -6.47
N VAL A 48 11.90 10.53 -7.50
CA VAL A 48 10.86 11.37 -8.12
C VAL A 48 9.73 10.49 -8.71
N ASN A 49 10.09 9.44 -9.45
CA ASN A 49 9.11 8.53 -10.06
C ASN A 49 8.27 7.80 -9.00
N LEU A 50 8.90 7.35 -7.91
CA LEU A 50 8.21 6.70 -6.80
C LEU A 50 7.31 7.67 -6.04
N TYR A 51 7.78 8.90 -5.80
CA TYR A 51 7.00 9.96 -5.18
C TYR A 51 5.71 10.25 -5.98
N HIS A 52 5.81 10.45 -7.29
CA HIS A 52 4.65 10.67 -8.15
C HIS A 52 3.72 9.46 -8.24
N SER A 53 4.27 8.25 -8.31
CA SER A 53 3.50 7.01 -8.31
C SER A 53 2.66 6.86 -7.04
N VAL A 54 3.28 7.10 -5.88
CA VAL A 54 2.60 7.05 -4.58
C VAL A 54 1.60 8.20 -4.44
N ALA A 55 1.92 9.41 -4.87
CA ALA A 55 0.99 10.55 -4.87
C ALA A 55 -0.27 10.26 -5.70
N LYS A 56 -0.11 9.64 -6.88
CA LYS A 56 -1.21 9.20 -7.73
C LYS A 56 -1.99 8.05 -7.10
N SER A 57 -1.32 7.12 -6.45
CA SER A 57 -1.97 6.04 -5.68
C SER A 57 -2.76 6.57 -4.48
N ASN A 58 -2.30 7.65 -3.84
CA ASN A 58 -2.98 8.28 -2.71
C ASN A 58 -4.22 9.10 -3.14
N GLN A 59 -4.36 9.40 -4.44
CA GLN A 59 -5.56 9.99 -5.03
C GLN A 59 -6.66 8.96 -5.36
N TYR A 60 -6.39 7.65 -5.19
CA TYR A 60 -7.43 6.66 -5.40
C TYR A 60 -8.58 6.87 -4.40
N ASN A 61 -9.80 7.00 -4.92
CA ASN A 61 -11.01 7.23 -4.13
C ASN A 61 -11.14 6.18 -3.02
N THR A 62 -11.47 6.62 -1.80
CA THR A 62 -11.63 5.79 -0.60
C THR A 62 -12.55 4.58 -0.84
N MET A 63 -13.56 4.70 -1.71
CA MET A 63 -14.43 3.60 -2.11
C MET A 63 -13.70 2.45 -2.82
N GLN A 64 -12.72 2.76 -3.68
CA GLN A 64 -11.93 1.74 -4.39
C GLN A 64 -10.98 1.04 -3.41
N ALA A 65 -10.40 1.79 -2.46
CA ALA A 65 -9.59 1.21 -1.39
C ALA A 65 -10.41 0.29 -0.47
N ILE A 66 -11.65 0.66 -0.14
CA ILE A 66 -12.57 -0.20 0.63
C ILE A 66 -12.90 -1.48 -0.13
N PHE A 67 -13.16 -1.41 -1.43
CA PHE A 67 -13.44 -2.61 -2.24
C PHE A 67 -12.21 -3.52 -2.38
N SER A 68 -11.03 -2.96 -2.61
CA SER A 68 -9.80 -3.73 -2.85
C SER A 68 -9.18 -4.31 -1.58
N TYR A 69 -9.27 -3.59 -0.46
CA TYR A 69 -8.60 -3.95 0.80
C TYR A 69 -9.57 -4.25 1.95
N GLY A 70 -10.87 -4.12 1.73
CA GLY A 70 -11.93 -4.40 2.71
C GLY A 70 -11.73 -3.66 4.03
N ILE A 71 -11.80 -4.39 5.14
CA ILE A 71 -11.64 -3.82 6.50
C ILE A 71 -10.24 -3.25 6.76
N PHE A 72 -9.25 -3.65 5.96
CA PHE A 72 -7.87 -3.18 6.10
C PHE A 72 -7.58 -1.91 5.30
N TYR A 73 -8.56 -1.33 4.60
CA TYR A 73 -8.36 -0.13 3.79
C TYR A 73 -7.76 1.03 4.58
N LYS A 74 -8.21 1.27 5.83
CA LYS A 74 -7.65 2.33 6.68
C LYS A 74 -6.18 2.08 7.02
N SER A 75 -5.81 0.82 7.22
CA SER A 75 -4.42 0.43 7.48
C SER A 75 -3.57 0.71 6.24
N HIS A 76 -4.04 0.31 5.06
CA HIS A 76 -3.36 0.57 3.79
C HIS A 76 -3.24 2.07 3.47
N GLU A 77 -4.29 2.85 3.71
CA GLU A 77 -4.30 4.30 3.48
C GLU A 77 -3.30 5.00 4.42
N LYS A 78 -3.33 4.67 5.71
CA LYS A 78 -2.36 5.18 6.68
C LYS A 78 -0.92 4.81 6.30
N GLN A 79 -0.71 3.56 5.87
CA GLN A 79 0.58 3.06 5.44
C GLN A 79 1.09 3.69 4.14
N SER A 80 0.21 3.91 3.16
CA SER A 80 0.51 4.66 1.94
C SER A 80 0.94 6.09 2.27
N ASN A 81 0.22 6.75 3.17
CA ASN A 81 0.50 8.11 3.58
C ASN A 81 1.83 8.22 4.36
N GLU A 82 2.17 7.23 5.20
CA GLU A 82 3.48 7.15 5.85
C GLU A 82 4.63 6.97 4.84
N VAL A 83 4.45 6.12 3.83
CA VAL A 83 5.43 5.93 2.76
C VAL A 83 5.58 7.21 1.92
N TYR A 84 4.47 7.88 1.60
CA TYR A 84 4.48 9.17 0.90
C TYR A 84 5.28 10.22 1.69
N LYS A 85 5.07 10.34 3.00
CA LYS A 85 5.86 11.23 3.86
C LYS A 85 7.34 10.90 3.84
N LEU A 86 7.71 9.62 3.93
CA LEU A 86 9.11 9.20 3.86
C LEU A 86 9.77 9.57 2.53
N TYR A 87 9.05 9.44 1.40
CA TYR A 87 9.56 9.88 0.11
C TYR A 87 9.67 11.40 0.00
N ARG A 88 8.68 12.14 0.54
CA ARG A 88 8.70 13.60 0.58
C ARG A 88 9.88 14.13 1.40
N ASP A 89 10.10 13.58 2.60
CA ASP A 89 11.22 14.00 3.46
C ASP A 89 12.59 13.78 2.78
N GLU A 90 12.75 12.69 2.01
CA GLU A 90 13.99 12.49 1.23
C GLU A 90 14.09 13.40 0.00
N MET A 91 12.98 13.74 -0.64
CA MET A 91 12.98 14.74 -1.72
C MET A 91 13.36 16.13 -1.19
N GLU A 92 12.88 16.53 -0.01
CA GLU A 92 13.24 17.80 0.64
C GLU A 92 14.73 17.84 0.98
N LYS A 93 15.29 16.77 1.56
CA LYS A 93 16.72 16.69 1.88
C LYS A 93 17.64 16.81 0.67
N ARG A 94 17.17 16.34 -0.50
CA ARG A 94 17.93 16.35 -1.75
C ARG A 94 17.63 17.55 -2.65
N ASN A 95 16.80 18.51 -2.21
CA ASN A 95 16.32 19.64 -3.01
C ASN A 95 15.70 19.23 -4.35
N LEU A 96 14.87 18.18 -4.35
CA LEU A 96 14.22 17.63 -5.55
C LEU A 96 12.73 17.96 -5.65
N LEU A 97 12.22 18.83 -4.76
CA LEU A 97 10.81 19.25 -4.68
C LEU A 97 10.52 20.53 -5.46
#